data_AF-A0A7Y8MAI8-F1
#
_entry.id   AF-A0A7Y8MAI8-F1
#
_cell.length_a   1.000
_cell.length_b   1.000
_cell.length_c   1.000
_cell.angle_alpha   90.00
_cell.angle_beta   90.00
_cell.angle_gamma   90.00
#
_symmetry.space_group_name_H-M   'P 1'
#
loop_
_entity.id
_entity.type
_entity.pdbx_description
1 polymer ?
#
loop_
_entity_poly.entity_id
_entity_poly.type
_entity_poly.pdbx_seq_one_letter_code
_entity_poly.pdbx_strand_id
1 'polypeptide(L)'
;MRWGRLARRLAIGLAAGLVLLVLIVLATLATGFGQRLVLAMALPAAGSALGTAITVEETGGAWPGRIRLSGITLADEAGVFATIGRLELDWTARALLGDHVDIDRLAIAEVDLRRLPATQEDTEAPERPFALPDLPRIDVGALLLSDLRLGEAIVEGGGRIDARGSARLAGRRLEIALDAEPEGSPEEHARIHLLFAGRRAPVTADIDISAPPGGLIARLAGLPEGARLTLRGTGPAEDFGARIAGRLGGIATASGTLRCACAGPIDARLALTLASGPDAPESLASLLGEGTEIGLRLAREGEDLVLVLDAAGTGQGGG
;
A
#
# COMPACT_ATOMS: atom_id res chain seq x y z
N MET A 1 -49.21 -18.28 34.43
CA MET A 1 -47.88 -18.75 33.92
C MET A 1 -47.97 -19.57 32.60
N ARG A 2 -48.70 -19.11 31.58
CA ARG A 2 -48.79 -19.77 30.25
C ARG A 2 -48.11 -19.00 29.12
N TRP A 3 -47.95 -17.69 29.27
CA TRP A 3 -47.32 -16.80 28.28
C TRP A 3 -45.80 -16.99 28.17
N GLY A 4 -45.08 -17.21 29.28
CA GLY A 4 -43.63 -17.45 29.24
C GLY A 4 -43.22 -18.73 28.50
N ARG A 5 -44.09 -19.76 28.47
CA ARG A 5 -43.84 -21.01 27.72
C ARG A 5 -44.09 -20.87 26.22
N LEU A 6 -45.04 -20.01 25.82
CA LEU A 6 -45.34 -19.70 24.42
C LEU A 6 -44.29 -18.75 23.83
N ALA A 7 -43.93 -17.68 24.54
CA ALA A 7 -42.86 -16.77 24.14
C ALA A 7 -41.51 -17.50 23.99
N ARG A 8 -41.20 -18.43 24.89
CA ARG A 8 -39.99 -19.26 24.80
C ARG A 8 -40.01 -20.19 23.59
N ARG A 9 -41.16 -20.78 23.23
CA ARG A 9 -41.29 -21.66 22.05
C ARG A 9 -41.17 -20.88 20.74
N LEU A 10 -41.72 -19.67 20.69
CA LEU A 10 -41.59 -18.78 19.54
C LEU A 10 -40.15 -18.29 19.36
N ALA A 11 -39.47 -17.89 20.45
CA ALA A 11 -38.07 -17.51 20.43
C ALA A 11 -37.15 -18.66 19.97
N ILE A 12 -37.39 -19.88 20.45
CA ILE A 12 -36.65 -21.08 20.02
C ILE A 12 -36.91 -21.39 18.55
N GLY A 13 -38.16 -21.31 18.09
CA GLY A 13 -38.52 -21.54 16.69
C GLY A 13 -37.89 -20.52 15.74
N LEU A 14 -37.87 -19.24 16.13
CA LEU A 14 -37.22 -18.17 15.38
C LEU A 14 -35.70 -18.35 15.32
N ALA A 15 -35.07 -18.67 16.45
CA ALA A 15 -33.63 -18.95 16.51
C ALA A 15 -33.27 -20.18 15.67
N ALA A 16 -34.05 -21.26 15.74
CA ALA A 16 -33.84 -22.45 14.93
C ALA A 16 -34.03 -22.18 13.44
N GLY A 17 -35.03 -21.36 13.06
CA GLY A 17 -35.24 -20.92 11.69
C GLY A 17 -34.11 -20.06 11.16
N LEU A 18 -33.58 -19.12 11.97
CA LEU A 18 -32.42 -18.31 11.62
C LEU A 18 -31.16 -19.17 11.45
N VAL A 19 -30.92 -20.12 12.35
CA VAL A 19 -29.80 -21.07 12.23
C VAL A 19 -29.95 -21.91 10.97
N LEU A 20 -31.15 -22.42 10.65
CA LEU A 20 -31.40 -23.16 9.42
C LEU A 20 -31.15 -22.31 8.17
N LEU A 21 -31.59 -21.05 8.18
CA LEU A 21 -31.33 -20.10 7.09
C LEU A 21 -29.83 -19.83 6.93
N VAL A 22 -29.10 -19.62 8.03
CA VAL A 22 -27.63 -19.47 8.01
C VAL A 22 -26.97 -20.73 7.46
N LEU A 23 -27.41 -21.92 7.86
CA LEU A 23 -26.89 -23.18 7.33
C LEU A 23 -27.18 -23.34 5.83
N ILE A 24 -28.36 -22.93 5.35
CA ILE A 24 -28.70 -22.94 3.92
C ILE A 24 -27.79 -21.96 3.17
N VAL A 25 -27.60 -20.73 3.68
CA VAL A 25 -26.70 -19.73 3.07
C VAL A 25 -25.27 -20.28 3.02
N LEU A 26 -24.74 -20.81 4.12
CA LEU A 26 -23.40 -21.42 4.15
C LEU A 26 -23.29 -22.62 3.19
N ALA A 27 -24.31 -23.47 3.11
CA ALA A 27 -24.35 -24.57 2.15
C ALA A 27 -24.35 -24.06 0.71
N THR A 28 -25.12 -23.00 0.40
CA THR A 28 -25.11 -22.39 -0.94
C THR A 28 -23.76 -21.78 -1.29
N LEU A 29 -23.09 -21.10 -0.35
CA LEU A 29 -21.74 -20.53 -0.52
C LEU A 29 -20.69 -21.62 -0.79
N ALA A 30 -20.89 -22.82 -0.26
CA ALA A 30 -20.03 -23.96 -0.54
C ALA A 30 -20.23 -24.54 -1.96
N THR A 31 -21.35 -24.21 -2.64
CA THR A 31 -21.61 -24.66 -4.01
C THR A 31 -21.07 -23.65 -5.04
N GLY A 32 -20.72 -24.13 -6.24
CA GLY A 32 -20.29 -23.25 -7.33
C GLY A 32 -21.35 -22.21 -7.75
N PHE A 33 -22.64 -22.44 -7.48
CA PHE A 33 -23.68 -21.43 -7.70
C PHE A 33 -23.55 -20.26 -6.71
N GLY A 34 -23.42 -20.53 -5.41
CA GLY A 34 -23.26 -19.46 -4.41
C GLY A 34 -21.95 -18.69 -4.57
N GLN A 35 -20.86 -19.39 -4.91
CA GLN A 35 -19.57 -18.74 -5.21
C GLN A 35 -19.69 -17.74 -6.36
N ARG A 36 -20.31 -18.14 -7.48
CA ARG A 36 -20.56 -17.27 -8.63
C ARG A 36 -21.45 -16.08 -8.28
N LEU A 37 -22.49 -16.28 -7.45
CA LEU A 37 -23.37 -15.20 -7.02
C LEU A 37 -22.60 -14.14 -6.21
N VAL A 38 -21.74 -14.57 -5.28
CA VAL A 38 -20.91 -13.64 -4.50
C VAL A 38 -19.94 -12.88 -5.39
N LEU A 39 -19.25 -13.56 -6.32
CA LEU A 39 -18.31 -12.91 -7.23
C LEU A 39 -19.01 -11.95 -8.20
N ALA A 40 -20.20 -12.29 -8.69
CA ALA A 40 -21.00 -11.41 -9.54
C ALA A 40 -21.39 -10.09 -8.84
N MET A 41 -21.42 -10.07 -7.51
CA MET A 41 -21.67 -8.86 -6.72
C MET A 41 -20.37 -8.14 -6.34
N ALA A 42 -19.34 -8.90 -5.94
CA ALA A 42 -18.10 -8.35 -5.41
C ALA A 42 -17.17 -7.79 -6.50
N LEU A 43 -17.02 -8.50 -7.63
CA LEU A 43 -16.08 -8.10 -8.68
C LEU A 43 -16.46 -6.79 -9.37
N PRO A 44 -17.74 -6.52 -9.72
CA PRO A 44 -18.11 -5.23 -10.29
C PRO A 44 -17.94 -4.08 -9.30
N ALA A 45 -18.22 -4.30 -8.02
CA ALA A 45 -18.03 -3.28 -6.98
C ALA A 45 -16.55 -2.95 -6.78
N ALA A 46 -15.69 -3.96 -6.68
CA ALA A 46 -14.24 -3.79 -6.60
C ALA A 46 -13.68 -3.15 -7.87
N GLY A 47 -14.17 -3.60 -9.03
CA GLY A 47 -13.76 -3.08 -10.32
C GLY A 47 -14.11 -1.62 -10.52
N SER A 48 -15.35 -1.22 -10.17
CA SER A 48 -15.78 0.18 -10.22
C SER A 48 -14.97 1.07 -9.28
N ALA A 49 -14.58 0.57 -8.10
CA ALA A 49 -13.73 1.33 -7.17
C ALA A 49 -12.30 1.52 -7.69
N LEU A 50 -11.82 0.62 -8.55
CA LEU A 50 -10.47 0.62 -9.10
C LEU A 50 -10.41 1.08 -10.56
N GLY A 51 -11.53 1.52 -11.15
CA GLY A 51 -11.60 1.84 -12.58
C GLY A 51 -11.22 0.67 -13.50
N THR A 52 -11.43 -0.57 -13.04
CA THR A 52 -10.88 -1.79 -13.66
C THR A 52 -11.96 -2.85 -13.82
N ALA A 53 -12.08 -3.48 -14.99
CA ALA A 53 -12.87 -4.68 -15.17
C ALA A 53 -12.11 -5.91 -14.62
N ILE A 54 -12.74 -6.65 -13.70
CA ILE A 54 -12.16 -7.83 -13.06
C ILE A 54 -12.96 -9.07 -13.48
N THR A 55 -12.27 -10.08 -14.00
CA THR A 55 -12.86 -11.38 -14.35
C THR A 55 -12.09 -12.51 -13.69
N VAL A 56 -12.76 -13.64 -13.44
CA VAL A 56 -12.19 -14.82 -12.78
C VAL A 56 -12.63 -16.06 -13.55
N GLU A 57 -11.69 -16.91 -13.94
CA GLU A 57 -11.96 -18.15 -14.67
C GLU A 57 -12.42 -19.27 -13.75
N GLU A 58 -11.68 -19.51 -12.67
CA GLU A 58 -11.90 -20.65 -11.78
C GLU A 58 -12.02 -20.23 -10.32
N THR A 59 -12.93 -20.91 -9.61
CA THR A 59 -13.17 -20.72 -8.18
C THR A 59 -13.01 -22.04 -7.44
N GLY A 60 -12.41 -21.98 -6.26
CA GLY A 60 -12.19 -23.13 -5.40
C GLY A 60 -12.01 -22.73 -3.94
N GLY A 61 -11.54 -23.69 -3.16
CA GLY A 61 -11.36 -23.54 -1.72
C GLY A 61 -12.61 -23.90 -0.90
N ALA A 62 -12.50 -23.73 0.42
CA ALA A 62 -13.56 -24.00 1.39
C ALA A 62 -14.25 -22.69 1.81
N TRP A 63 -15.24 -22.29 1.02
CA TRP A 63 -16.00 -21.07 1.26
C TRP A 63 -16.87 -21.17 2.53
N PRO A 64 -17.12 -20.05 3.23
CA PRO A 64 -16.64 -18.70 2.91
C PRO A 64 -15.19 -18.43 3.34
N GLY A 65 -14.60 -19.21 4.26
CA GLY A 65 -13.37 -18.84 4.95
C GLY A 65 -12.06 -19.02 4.18
N ARG A 66 -11.99 -19.97 3.24
CA ARG A 66 -10.81 -20.17 2.39
C ARG A 66 -11.23 -20.08 0.93
N ILE A 67 -10.92 -18.96 0.30
CA ILE A 67 -11.27 -18.66 -1.08
C ILE A 67 -10.02 -18.84 -1.94
N ARG A 68 -10.14 -19.60 -3.02
CA ARG A 68 -9.11 -19.70 -4.05
C ARG A 68 -9.70 -19.28 -5.39
N LEU A 69 -9.06 -18.33 -6.04
CA LEU A 69 -9.40 -17.85 -7.38
C LEU A 69 -8.22 -18.13 -8.30
N SER A 70 -8.49 -18.46 -9.56
CA SER A 70 -7.45 -18.68 -10.56
C SER A 70 -7.87 -18.10 -11.91
N GLY A 71 -6.87 -17.68 -12.69
CA GLY A 71 -7.11 -17.00 -13.97
C GLY A 71 -7.84 -15.67 -13.80
N ILE A 72 -7.35 -14.80 -12.90
CA ILE A 72 -7.95 -13.46 -12.73
C ILE A 72 -7.37 -12.54 -13.80
N THR A 73 -8.23 -11.80 -14.48
CA THR A 73 -7.82 -10.82 -15.49
C THR A 73 -8.30 -9.43 -15.08
N LEU A 74 -7.39 -8.45 -15.14
CA LEU A 74 -7.62 -7.04 -14.88
C LEU A 74 -7.48 -6.26 -16.20
N ALA A 75 -8.53 -5.54 -16.56
CA ALA A 75 -8.59 -4.75 -17.79
C ALA A 75 -9.12 -3.35 -17.53
N ASP A 76 -8.62 -2.37 -18.27
CA ASP A 76 -9.18 -1.02 -18.33
C ASP A 76 -9.72 -0.74 -19.76
N GLU A 77 -10.01 0.51 -20.08
CA GLU A 77 -10.49 0.92 -21.41
C GLU A 77 -9.53 0.58 -22.56
N ALA A 78 -8.22 0.54 -22.29
CA ALA A 78 -7.18 0.14 -23.24
C ALA A 78 -6.93 -1.38 -23.26
N GLY A 79 -7.76 -2.16 -22.58
CA GLY A 79 -7.73 -3.63 -22.57
C GLY A 79 -7.01 -4.22 -21.36
N VAL A 80 -6.63 -5.49 -21.45
CA VAL A 80 -5.99 -6.23 -20.34
C VAL A 80 -4.61 -5.65 -20.01
N PHE A 81 -4.41 -5.22 -18.77
CA PHE A 81 -3.12 -4.71 -18.29
C PHE A 81 -2.43 -5.64 -17.30
N ALA A 82 -3.19 -6.47 -16.59
CA ALA A 82 -2.62 -7.45 -15.66
C ALA A 82 -3.41 -8.76 -15.63
N THR A 83 -2.70 -9.84 -15.34
CA THR A 83 -3.29 -11.15 -15.04
C THR A 83 -2.71 -11.70 -13.74
N ILE A 84 -3.51 -12.43 -12.97
CA ILE A 84 -3.08 -13.10 -11.75
C ILE A 84 -3.43 -14.58 -11.90
N GLY A 85 -2.42 -15.44 -11.91
CA GLY A 85 -2.61 -16.88 -12.04
C GLY A 85 -3.34 -17.45 -10.83
N ARG A 86 -3.02 -17.00 -9.61
CA ARG A 86 -3.63 -17.50 -8.37
C ARG A 86 -3.80 -16.43 -7.30
N LEU A 87 -4.97 -16.43 -6.66
CA LEU A 87 -5.25 -15.69 -5.43
C LEU A 87 -5.83 -16.63 -4.38
N GLU A 88 -5.23 -16.66 -3.20
CA GLU A 88 -5.69 -17.40 -2.04
C GLU A 88 -5.99 -16.42 -0.91
N LEU A 89 -7.22 -16.47 -0.38
CA LEU A 89 -7.69 -15.66 0.72
C LEU A 89 -8.17 -16.57 1.84
N ASP A 90 -7.43 -16.58 2.95
CA ASP A 90 -7.79 -17.24 4.19
C ASP A 90 -8.23 -16.16 5.19
N TRP A 91 -9.51 -16.19 5.59
CA TRP A 91 -10.10 -15.17 6.43
C TRP A 91 -11.21 -15.73 7.34
N THR A 92 -11.49 -15.01 8.42
CA THR A 92 -12.46 -15.42 9.43
C THR A 92 -13.84 -14.82 9.14
N ALA A 93 -14.68 -15.48 8.34
CA ALA A 93 -15.99 -14.94 7.91
C ALA A 93 -16.94 -14.53 9.06
N ARG A 94 -16.87 -15.18 10.23
CA ARG A 94 -17.65 -14.82 11.42
C ARG A 94 -17.28 -13.46 12.00
N ALA A 95 -16.09 -12.94 11.66
CA ALA A 95 -15.62 -11.63 12.07
C ALA A 95 -16.58 -10.52 11.61
N LEU A 96 -17.22 -10.71 10.45
CA LEU A 96 -18.19 -9.75 9.92
C LEU A 96 -19.39 -9.53 10.84
N LEU A 97 -19.76 -10.50 11.68
CA LEU A 97 -20.83 -10.33 12.66
C LEU A 97 -20.50 -9.29 13.73
N GLY A 98 -19.21 -8.98 13.91
CA GLY A 98 -18.71 -7.93 14.80
C GLY A 98 -18.08 -6.77 14.03
N ASP A 99 -18.49 -6.51 12.79
CA ASP A 99 -18.04 -5.37 11.96
C ASP A 99 -16.51 -5.28 11.79
N HIS A 100 -15.86 -6.44 11.69
CA HIS A 100 -14.43 -6.53 11.39
C HIS A 100 -14.18 -7.55 10.28
N VAL A 101 -13.23 -7.23 9.43
CA VAL A 101 -12.65 -8.09 8.40
C VAL A 101 -11.31 -8.57 8.93
N ASP A 102 -11.17 -9.87 9.11
CA ASP A 102 -9.98 -10.50 9.67
C ASP A 102 -9.43 -11.50 8.65
N ILE A 103 -8.34 -11.12 7.99
CA ILE A 103 -7.66 -11.85 6.93
C ILE A 103 -6.38 -12.43 7.54
N ASP A 104 -6.39 -13.73 7.81
CA ASP A 104 -5.23 -14.45 8.31
C ASP A 104 -4.11 -14.44 7.25
N ARG A 105 -4.47 -14.67 5.99
CA ARG A 105 -3.52 -14.73 4.86
C ARG A 105 -4.17 -14.30 3.54
N LEU A 106 -3.51 -13.40 2.82
CA LEU A 106 -3.78 -13.07 1.43
C LEU A 106 -2.53 -13.39 0.61
N ALA A 107 -2.59 -14.43 -0.22
CA ALA A 107 -1.51 -14.83 -1.09
C ALA A 107 -1.89 -14.65 -2.56
N ILE A 108 -1.09 -13.90 -3.30
CA ILE A 108 -1.25 -13.61 -4.72
C ILE A 108 0.01 -14.14 -5.41
N ALA A 109 -0.16 -14.98 -6.42
CA ALA A 109 0.94 -15.60 -7.14
C ALA A 109 0.76 -15.50 -8.66
N GLU A 110 1.88 -15.52 -9.38
CA GLU A 110 1.93 -15.53 -10.85
C GLU A 110 1.24 -14.29 -11.43
N VAL A 111 1.69 -13.10 -10.99
CA VAL A 111 1.12 -11.83 -11.47
C VAL A 111 1.91 -11.36 -12.68
N ASP A 112 1.26 -11.15 -13.82
CA ASP A 112 1.87 -10.55 -15.00
C ASP A 112 1.30 -9.16 -15.22
N LEU A 113 2.04 -8.14 -14.79
CA LEU A 113 1.69 -6.73 -14.97
C LEU A 113 2.36 -6.24 -16.26
N ARG A 114 1.59 -6.14 -17.33
CA ARG A 114 2.10 -5.85 -18.68
C ARG A 114 2.31 -4.36 -18.91
N ARG A 115 1.48 -3.54 -18.28
CA ARG A 115 1.52 -2.09 -18.29
C ARG A 115 0.82 -1.54 -17.04
N LEU A 116 1.05 -0.27 -16.74
CA LEU A 116 0.25 0.43 -15.75
C LEU A 116 -1.18 0.63 -16.26
N PRO A 117 -2.20 0.60 -15.39
CA PRO A 117 -3.56 0.97 -15.76
C PRO A 117 -3.58 2.45 -16.19
N ALA A 118 -4.43 2.78 -17.16
CA ALA A 118 -4.69 4.17 -17.49
C ALA A 118 -5.35 4.83 -16.27
N THR A 119 -4.70 5.84 -15.69
CA THR A 119 -5.30 6.64 -14.62
C THR A 119 -6.58 7.26 -15.17
N GLN A 120 -7.74 6.88 -14.61
CA GLN A 120 -8.96 7.66 -14.83
C GLN A 120 -8.70 9.03 -14.19
N GLU A 121 -8.82 10.10 -14.98
CA GLU A 121 -8.72 11.48 -14.50
C GLU A 121 -9.53 11.61 -13.20
N ASP A 122 -8.87 12.16 -12.17
CA ASP A 122 -9.36 12.25 -10.81
C ASP A 122 -10.84 12.64 -10.77
N THR A 123 -11.67 11.74 -10.26
CA THR A 123 -12.96 12.17 -9.71
C THR A 123 -12.63 13.03 -8.50
N GLU A 124 -12.80 14.35 -8.63
CA GLU A 124 -12.77 15.40 -7.61
C GLU A 124 -12.51 14.85 -6.20
N ALA A 125 -11.25 14.87 -5.76
CA ALA A 125 -10.91 14.45 -4.42
C ALA A 125 -11.61 15.41 -3.44
N PRO A 126 -12.48 14.94 -2.52
CA PRO A 126 -13.18 15.84 -1.63
C PRO A 126 -12.18 16.66 -0.79
N GLU A 127 -12.39 17.98 -0.71
CA GLU A 127 -11.57 19.01 -0.02
C GLU A 127 -11.33 18.78 1.49
N ARG A 128 -11.59 17.59 2.02
CA ARG A 128 -11.46 17.27 3.44
C ARG A 128 -9.99 16.95 3.77
N PRO A 129 -9.47 17.38 4.94
CA PRO A 129 -8.20 16.90 5.47
C PRO A 129 -8.18 15.37 5.44
N PHE A 130 -7.05 14.75 5.11
CA PHE A 130 -6.91 13.30 5.07
C PHE A 130 -7.44 12.69 6.37
N ALA A 131 -8.66 12.18 6.29
CA ALA A 131 -9.31 11.44 7.33
C ALA A 131 -9.47 10.05 6.72
N LEU A 132 -8.96 9.04 7.41
CA LEU A 132 -9.27 7.68 7.04
C LEU A 132 -10.80 7.57 6.94
N PRO A 133 -11.36 7.10 5.80
CA PRO A 133 -12.78 6.85 5.70
C PRO A 133 -13.19 5.91 6.84
N ASP A 134 -14.45 5.98 7.28
CA ASP A 134 -15.03 5.01 8.22
C ASP A 134 -15.12 3.65 7.51
N LEU A 135 -13.98 2.99 7.42
CA LEU A 135 -13.85 1.62 6.96
C LEU A 135 -14.07 0.70 8.16
N PRO A 136 -14.66 -0.48 7.96
CA PRO A 136 -14.71 -1.49 9.00
C PRO A 136 -13.29 -1.78 9.46
N ARG A 137 -13.14 -2.32 10.67
CA ARG A 137 -11.83 -2.76 11.14
C ARG A 137 -11.31 -3.83 10.17
N ILE A 138 -10.13 -3.63 9.58
CA ILE A 138 -9.49 -4.57 8.65
C ILE A 138 -8.16 -5.01 9.27
N ASP A 139 -7.96 -6.31 9.44
CA ASP A 139 -6.67 -6.91 9.81
C ASP A 139 -6.25 -7.84 8.68
N VAL A 140 -5.04 -7.63 8.17
CA VAL A 140 -4.36 -8.48 7.19
C VAL A 140 -3.09 -8.97 7.86
N GLY A 141 -3.13 -10.18 8.39
CA GLY A 141 -2.05 -10.80 9.13
C GLY A 141 -0.81 -11.04 8.28
N ALA A 142 -1.00 -11.65 7.10
CA ALA A 142 0.06 -11.89 6.12
C ALA A 142 -0.42 -11.61 4.70
N LEU A 143 0.23 -10.67 4.01
CA LEU A 143 0.15 -10.45 2.58
C LEU A 143 1.39 -11.07 1.94
N LEU A 144 1.18 -11.91 0.93
CA LEU A 144 2.24 -12.56 0.15
C LEU A 144 1.96 -12.29 -1.32
N LEU A 145 2.92 -11.67 -1.99
CA LEU A 145 2.96 -11.51 -3.43
C LEU A 145 4.17 -12.28 -3.93
N SER A 146 3.94 -13.27 -4.76
CA SER A 146 5.01 -14.11 -5.31
C SER A 146 4.96 -14.08 -6.83
N ASP A 147 6.13 -13.96 -7.44
CA ASP A 147 6.28 -13.93 -8.89
C ASP A 147 5.47 -12.80 -9.55
N LEU A 148 5.64 -11.55 -9.09
CA LEU A 148 5.16 -10.37 -9.83
C LEU A 148 6.13 -10.09 -10.98
N ARG A 149 5.71 -10.43 -12.19
CA ARG A 149 6.38 -10.06 -13.43
C ARG A 149 5.97 -8.67 -13.88
N LEU A 150 6.96 -7.81 -14.09
CA LEU A 150 6.81 -6.49 -14.68
C LEU A 150 7.18 -6.55 -16.16
N GLY A 151 6.27 -6.10 -17.02
CA GLY A 151 6.46 -6.03 -18.46
C GLY A 151 7.41 -4.91 -18.89
N GLU A 152 7.94 -5.03 -20.10
CA GLU A 152 8.88 -4.05 -20.69
C GLU A 152 8.30 -2.63 -20.82
N ALA A 153 6.98 -2.50 -20.90
CA ALA A 153 6.32 -1.19 -20.94
C ALA A 153 6.38 -0.44 -19.59
N ILE A 154 6.78 -1.11 -18.50
CA ILE A 154 6.89 -0.55 -17.15
C ILE A 154 8.35 -0.28 -16.82
N VAL A 155 9.21 -1.25 -17.11
CA VAL A 155 10.64 -1.18 -16.86
C VAL A 155 11.39 -1.88 -17.98
N GLU A 156 12.40 -1.21 -18.54
CA GLU A 156 13.21 -1.78 -19.61
C GLU A 156 13.86 -3.10 -19.16
N GLY A 157 13.76 -4.11 -20.03
CA GLY A 157 14.20 -5.48 -19.75
C GLY A 157 13.28 -6.28 -18.81
N GLY A 158 12.18 -5.69 -18.35
CA GLY A 158 11.25 -6.31 -17.41
C GLY A 158 11.89 -6.59 -16.05
N GLY A 159 11.19 -7.39 -15.24
CA GLY A 159 11.71 -7.84 -13.94
C GLY A 159 10.72 -8.71 -13.19
N ARG A 160 11.19 -9.37 -12.13
CA ARG A 160 10.35 -10.13 -11.19
C ARG A 160 10.60 -9.64 -9.77
N ILE A 161 9.52 -9.48 -9.01
CA ILE A 161 9.54 -8.99 -7.63
C ILE A 161 8.67 -9.91 -6.78
N ASP A 162 9.17 -10.22 -5.59
CA ASP A 162 8.37 -10.77 -4.51
C ASP A 162 8.12 -9.70 -3.47
N ALA A 163 6.95 -9.73 -2.83
CA ALA A 163 6.65 -8.84 -1.72
C ALA A 163 5.91 -9.56 -0.60
N ARG A 164 6.15 -9.12 0.63
CA ARG A 164 5.51 -9.61 1.84
C ARG A 164 5.06 -8.42 2.66
N GLY A 165 3.95 -8.54 3.37
CA GLY A 165 3.47 -7.43 4.18
C GLY A 165 2.40 -7.80 5.17
N SER A 166 1.93 -6.79 5.88
CA SER A 166 0.76 -6.85 6.74
C SER A 166 0.14 -5.47 6.83
N ALA A 167 -1.17 -5.41 7.06
CA ALA A 167 -1.89 -4.17 7.22
C ALA A 167 -2.91 -4.29 8.33
N ARG A 168 -2.99 -3.31 9.21
CA ARG A 168 -4.01 -3.25 10.27
C ARG A 168 -4.65 -1.89 10.29
N LEU A 169 -5.97 -1.86 10.17
CA LEU A 169 -6.81 -0.70 10.29
C LEU A 169 -7.85 -0.95 11.39
N ALA A 170 -7.75 -0.23 12.50
CA ALA A 170 -8.71 -0.31 13.59
C ALA A 170 -9.09 1.09 14.08
N GLY A 171 -10.27 1.56 13.65
CA GLY A 171 -10.71 2.93 13.90
C GLY A 171 -9.74 3.93 13.25
N ARG A 172 -9.01 4.68 14.07
CA ARG A 172 -8.00 5.66 13.62
C ARG A 172 -6.56 5.15 13.68
N ARG A 173 -6.35 3.87 13.94
CA ARG A 173 -5.03 3.25 13.94
C ARG A 173 -4.81 2.54 12.61
N LEU A 174 -3.76 2.92 11.89
CA LEU A 174 -3.27 2.29 10.67
C LEU A 174 -1.85 1.81 10.91
N GLU A 175 -1.57 0.55 10.64
CA GLU A 175 -0.23 -0.01 10.63
C GLU A 175 0.00 -0.75 9.33
N ILE A 176 1.08 -0.44 8.63
CA ILE A 176 1.44 -1.06 7.36
C ILE A 176 2.90 -1.52 7.48
N ALA A 177 3.15 -2.77 7.15
CA ALA A 177 4.49 -3.30 6.94
C ALA A 177 4.56 -3.88 5.51
N LEU A 178 5.58 -3.51 4.76
CA LEU A 178 5.86 -4.03 3.43
C LEU A 178 7.36 -4.30 3.30
N ASP A 179 7.70 -5.45 2.73
CA ASP A 179 9.05 -5.86 2.37
C ASP A 179 8.99 -6.40 0.94
N ALA A 180 9.65 -5.72 0.00
CA ALA A 180 9.69 -6.09 -1.41
C ALA A 180 11.13 -6.31 -1.85
N GLU A 181 11.39 -7.42 -2.54
CA GLU A 181 12.71 -7.86 -2.95
C GLU A 181 12.63 -8.39 -4.39
N PRO A 182 13.43 -7.88 -5.34
CA PRO A 182 13.53 -8.45 -6.68
C PRO A 182 14.08 -9.87 -6.65
N GLU A 183 13.60 -10.70 -7.56
CA GLU A 183 14.04 -12.09 -7.66
C GLU A 183 15.55 -12.16 -7.96
N GLY A 184 16.29 -12.95 -7.17
CA GLY A 184 17.73 -13.14 -7.36
C GLY A 184 18.62 -12.01 -6.81
N SER A 185 18.05 -10.97 -6.20
CA SER A 185 18.81 -9.79 -5.74
C SER A 185 18.52 -9.46 -4.26
N PRO A 186 19.03 -10.24 -3.29
CA PRO A 186 18.75 -10.01 -1.86
C PRO A 186 19.35 -8.71 -1.29
N GLU A 187 20.29 -8.08 -2.00
CA GLU A 187 20.86 -6.77 -1.62
C GLU A 187 20.00 -5.59 -2.13
N GLU A 188 19.02 -5.88 -2.98
CA GLU A 188 18.04 -4.94 -3.51
C GLU A 188 16.70 -5.16 -2.80
N HIS A 189 16.21 -4.13 -2.11
CA HIS A 189 14.99 -4.25 -1.31
C HIS A 189 14.31 -2.90 -1.09
N ALA A 190 13.01 -2.95 -0.81
CA ALA A 190 12.24 -1.83 -0.29
C ALA A 190 11.44 -2.29 0.93
N ARG A 191 11.87 -1.83 2.10
CA ARG A 191 11.22 -2.10 3.39
C ARG A 191 10.56 -0.85 3.91
N ILE A 192 9.29 -0.95 4.25
CA ILE A 192 8.45 0.16 4.70
C ILE A 192 7.67 -0.32 5.93
N HIS A 193 7.82 0.38 7.05
CA HIS A 193 6.96 0.23 8.22
C HIS A 193 6.39 1.59 8.59
N LEU A 194 5.06 1.69 8.57
CA LEU A 194 4.31 2.90 8.91
C LEU A 194 3.33 2.56 10.02
N LEU A 195 3.34 3.34 11.08
CA LEU A 195 2.37 3.26 12.16
C LEU A 195 1.76 4.64 12.39
N PHE A 196 0.45 4.74 12.27
CA PHE A 196 -0.35 5.89 12.63
C PHE A 196 -1.35 5.45 13.70
N ALA A 197 -1.31 6.03 14.90
CA ALA A 197 -2.17 5.60 16.02
C ALA A 197 -3.18 6.67 16.46
N GLY A 198 -3.53 7.60 15.57
CA GLY A 198 -4.46 8.70 15.84
C GLY A 198 -3.78 9.95 16.44
N ARG A 199 -4.57 11.01 16.68
CA ARG A 199 -4.06 12.38 16.96
C ARG A 199 -3.15 12.53 18.18
N ARG A 200 -3.33 11.70 19.21
CA ARG A 200 -2.55 11.81 20.46
C ARG A 200 -1.43 10.78 20.58
N ALA A 201 -1.31 9.88 19.61
CA ALA A 201 -0.32 8.84 19.63
C ALA A 201 0.78 9.15 18.60
N PRO A 202 2.02 8.69 18.84
CA PRO A 202 3.09 8.92 17.88
C PRO A 202 2.81 8.18 16.58
N VAL A 203 3.00 8.89 15.48
CA VAL A 203 3.26 8.32 14.16
C VAL A 203 4.70 7.81 14.17
N THR A 204 4.94 6.67 13.54
CA THR A 204 6.28 6.13 13.30
C THR A 204 6.42 5.77 11.82
N ALA A 205 7.56 6.09 11.24
CA ALA A 205 7.94 5.66 9.90
C ALA A 205 9.37 5.13 9.91
N ASP A 206 9.57 3.92 9.42
CA ASP A 206 10.88 3.35 9.11
C ASP A 206 10.84 2.89 7.66
N ILE A 207 11.64 3.53 6.81
CA ILE A 207 11.76 3.22 5.40
C ILE A 207 13.22 2.92 5.14
N ASP A 208 13.48 1.79 4.50
CA ASP A 208 14.80 1.36 4.09
C ASP A 208 14.74 0.81 2.67
N ILE A 209 15.34 1.55 1.73
CA ILE A 209 15.37 1.22 0.31
C ILE A 209 16.83 1.05 -0.10
N SER A 210 17.13 -0.09 -0.73
CA SER A 210 18.40 -0.44 -1.32
C SER A 210 18.17 -0.77 -2.78
N ALA A 211 18.73 0.02 -3.67
CA ALA A 211 18.57 -0.09 -5.11
C ALA A 211 19.97 -0.02 -5.73
N PRO A 212 20.71 -1.14 -5.87
CA PRO A 212 22.05 -1.11 -6.45
C PRO A 212 22.02 -0.63 -7.92
N PRO A 213 23.15 -0.15 -8.46
CA PRO A 213 23.23 0.28 -9.86
C PRO A 213 22.72 -0.80 -10.83
N GLY A 214 21.85 -0.42 -11.76
CA GLY A 214 21.22 -1.34 -12.71
C GLY A 214 20.18 -2.31 -12.11
N GLY A 215 19.93 -2.28 -10.80
CA GLY A 215 18.91 -3.08 -10.11
C GLY A 215 17.48 -2.76 -10.57
N LEU A 216 16.53 -3.66 -10.31
CA LEU A 216 15.14 -3.50 -10.74
C LEU A 216 14.44 -2.29 -10.09
N ILE A 217 14.60 -2.11 -8.78
CA ILE A 217 14.08 -0.95 -8.03
C ILE A 217 14.77 0.32 -8.52
N ALA A 218 16.08 0.27 -8.81
CA ALA A 218 16.83 1.40 -9.35
C ALA A 218 16.29 1.84 -10.72
N ARG A 219 16.04 0.88 -11.62
CA ARG A 219 15.45 1.14 -12.95
C ARG A 219 14.02 1.67 -12.83
N LEU A 220 13.20 1.11 -11.94
CA LEU A 220 11.83 1.58 -11.68
C LEU A 220 11.78 3.02 -11.16
N ALA A 221 12.76 3.40 -10.34
CA ALA A 221 12.89 4.76 -9.82
C ALA A 221 13.52 5.75 -10.83
N GLY A 222 13.98 5.27 -11.99
CA GLY A 222 14.73 6.10 -12.95
C GLY A 222 16.10 6.54 -12.41
N LEU A 223 16.70 5.76 -11.52
CA LEU A 223 17.98 6.02 -10.87
C LEU A 223 19.02 5.00 -11.34
N PRO A 224 19.55 5.10 -12.57
CA PRO A 224 20.41 4.06 -13.16
C PRO A 224 21.68 3.79 -12.35
N GLU A 225 22.18 4.81 -11.66
CA GLU A 225 23.37 4.81 -10.80
C GLU A 225 23.14 4.13 -9.44
N GLY A 226 21.90 3.70 -9.19
CA GLY A 226 21.48 3.12 -7.92
C GLY A 226 21.27 4.17 -6.82
N ALA A 227 20.56 3.76 -5.78
CA ALA A 227 20.30 4.58 -4.61
C ALA A 227 20.24 3.75 -3.32
N ARG A 228 20.60 4.39 -2.20
CA ARG A 228 20.23 3.93 -0.86
C ARG A 228 19.46 5.04 -0.20
N LEU A 229 18.32 4.72 0.41
CA LEU A 229 17.54 5.68 1.18
C LEU A 229 17.14 5.05 2.51
N THR A 230 17.33 5.82 3.58
CA THR A 230 16.77 5.52 4.89
C THR A 230 15.99 6.73 5.38
N LEU A 231 14.80 6.48 5.90
CA LEU A 231 14.00 7.48 6.60
C LEU A 231 13.53 6.88 7.91
N ARG A 232 13.84 7.54 9.02
CA ARG A 232 13.38 7.13 10.34
C ARG A 232 12.78 8.30 11.06
N GLY A 233 11.50 8.20 11.39
CA GLY A 233 10.77 9.27 12.02
C GLY A 233 9.80 8.80 13.08
N THR A 234 9.56 9.69 14.04
CA THR A 234 8.57 9.52 15.08
C THR A 234 8.09 10.87 15.57
N GLY A 235 6.82 10.96 15.98
CA GLY A 235 6.25 12.18 16.53
C GLY A 235 4.73 12.21 16.41
N PRO A 236 4.06 13.18 17.05
CA PRO A 236 2.62 13.38 16.84
C PRO A 236 2.34 13.72 15.37
N ALA A 237 1.13 13.43 14.88
CA ALA A 237 0.78 13.70 13.49
C ALA A 237 0.81 15.20 13.14
N GLU A 238 0.62 16.06 14.14
CA GLU A 238 0.68 17.52 14.04
C GLU A 238 2.12 18.07 13.92
N ASP A 239 3.14 17.32 14.37
CA ASP A 239 4.56 17.70 14.30
C ASP A 239 5.43 16.44 14.18
N PHE A 240 5.27 15.74 13.07
CA PHE A 240 6.02 14.53 12.78
C PHE A 240 7.44 14.89 12.34
N GLY A 241 8.45 14.33 13.02
CA GLY A 241 9.85 14.51 12.69
C GLY A 241 10.50 13.24 12.16
N ALA A 242 11.24 13.32 11.06
CA ALA A 242 12.05 12.22 10.55
C ALA A 242 13.47 12.65 10.20
N ARG A 243 14.42 11.73 10.32
CA ARG A 243 15.77 11.85 9.76
C ARG A 243 15.82 11.10 8.45
N ILE A 244 16.49 11.69 7.48
CA ILE A 244 16.69 11.12 6.14
C ILE A 244 18.19 11.00 5.91
N ALA A 245 18.62 9.86 5.40
CA ALA A 245 19.95 9.69 4.84
C ALA A 245 19.82 8.95 3.52
N GLY A 246 20.41 9.51 2.48
CA GLY A 246 20.33 9.06 1.11
C GLY A 246 21.69 9.05 0.44
N ARG A 247 21.85 8.18 -0.55
CA ARG A 247 22.97 8.17 -1.49
C ARG A 247 22.43 7.86 -2.87
N LEU A 248 22.92 8.57 -3.86
CA LEU A 248 22.68 8.31 -5.28
C LEU A 248 24.01 7.87 -5.90
N GLY A 249 24.15 6.55 -6.12
CA GLY A 249 25.39 5.93 -6.60
C GLY A 249 26.65 6.45 -5.89
N GLY A 250 27.68 6.75 -6.67
CA GLY A 250 28.82 7.56 -6.24
C GLY A 250 28.68 9.06 -6.55
N ILE A 251 27.50 9.52 -6.98
CA ILE A 251 27.27 10.88 -7.49
C ILE A 251 26.97 11.87 -6.37
N ALA A 252 26.13 11.49 -5.42
CA ALA A 252 25.71 12.41 -4.36
C ALA A 252 25.33 11.67 -3.08
N THR A 253 25.50 12.38 -1.97
CA THR A 253 24.96 12.00 -0.67
C THR A 253 24.00 13.06 -0.19
N ALA A 254 22.97 12.64 0.53
CA ALA A 254 21.97 13.51 1.12
C ALA A 254 21.78 13.12 2.58
N SER A 255 21.72 14.10 3.47
CA SER A 255 21.34 13.86 4.86
C SER A 255 20.51 15.02 5.37
N GLY A 256 19.55 14.77 6.25
CA GLY A 256 18.73 15.86 6.75
C GLY A 256 17.55 15.44 7.57
N THR A 257 16.61 16.36 7.70
CA THR A 257 15.40 16.19 8.51
C THR A 257 14.16 16.59 7.76
N LEU A 258 13.09 15.84 8.00
CA LEU A 258 11.73 16.16 7.57
C LEU A 258 10.94 16.57 8.82
N ARG A 259 10.22 17.67 8.74
CA ARG A 259 9.15 18.02 9.67
C ARG A 259 7.85 18.13 8.91
N CYS A 260 6.79 17.48 9.39
CA CYS A 260 5.49 17.49 8.73
C CYS A 260 4.35 17.70 9.74
N ALA A 261 3.50 18.68 9.44
CA ALA A 261 2.18 18.80 10.05
C ALA A 261 1.18 18.00 9.20
N CYS A 262 1.16 16.67 9.39
CA CYS A 262 0.40 15.75 8.53
C CYS A 262 -1.06 15.53 8.99
N ALA A 263 -1.47 16.14 10.11
CA ALA A 263 -2.84 16.06 10.65
C ALA A 263 -3.84 17.04 10.00
N GLY A 264 -3.38 17.95 9.13
CA GLY A 264 -4.16 18.98 8.43
C GLY A 264 -3.80 19.05 6.94
N PRO A 265 -3.98 20.20 6.24
CA PRO A 265 -3.34 20.36 4.93
C PRO A 265 -1.84 20.11 5.09
N ILE A 266 -1.30 19.23 4.24
CA ILE A 266 0.10 18.78 4.36
C ILE A 266 1.00 20.01 4.20
N ASP A 267 1.70 20.36 5.29
CA ASP A 267 2.85 21.27 5.29
C ASP A 267 4.05 20.45 5.77
N ALA A 268 4.89 20.04 4.81
CA ALA A 268 6.11 19.32 5.10
C ALA A 268 7.32 20.15 4.70
N ARG A 269 8.22 20.36 5.64
CA ARG A 269 9.51 21.01 5.43
C ARG A 269 10.61 19.96 5.46
N LEU A 270 11.39 19.91 4.40
CA LEU A 270 12.51 19.02 4.21
C LEU A 270 13.77 19.88 4.16
N ALA A 271 14.63 19.73 5.16
CA ALA A 271 15.94 20.36 5.19
C ALA A 271 16.99 19.27 4.90
N LEU A 272 17.68 19.40 3.77
CA LEU A 272 18.71 18.46 3.32
C LEU A 272 20.05 19.17 3.18
N THR A 273 21.11 18.51 3.61
CA THR A 273 22.48 18.80 3.23
C THR A 273 22.87 17.80 2.15
N LEU A 274 23.17 18.32 0.97
CA LEU A 274 23.69 17.55 -0.17
C LEU A 274 25.20 17.73 -0.25
N ALA A 275 25.91 16.65 -0.55
CA ALA A 275 27.34 16.70 -0.85
C ALA A 275 27.62 15.88 -2.11
N SER A 276 28.53 16.39 -2.96
CA SER A 276 28.99 15.67 -4.14
C SER A 276 29.75 14.41 -3.75
N GLY A 277 29.48 13.32 -4.45
CA GLY A 277 30.25 12.08 -4.34
C GLY A 277 31.46 12.05 -5.29
N PRO A 278 32.29 10.99 -5.20
CA PRO A 278 33.50 10.84 -6.00
C PRO A 278 33.25 10.74 -7.52
N ASP A 279 32.08 10.24 -7.92
CA ASP A 279 31.71 10.04 -9.33
C ASP A 279 30.83 11.20 -9.85
N ALA A 280 30.74 12.30 -9.11
CA ALA A 280 29.95 13.46 -9.49
C ALA A 280 30.54 14.16 -10.74
N PRO A 281 29.71 14.53 -11.72
CA PRO A 281 30.13 15.41 -12.82
C PRO A 281 30.68 16.73 -12.28
N GLU A 282 31.68 17.31 -12.96
CA GLU A 282 32.33 18.56 -12.53
C GLU A 282 31.34 19.71 -12.32
N SER A 283 30.29 19.78 -13.15
CA SER A 283 29.19 20.72 -12.99
C SER A 283 28.45 20.55 -11.65
N LEU A 284 28.13 19.31 -11.26
CA LEU A 284 27.46 19.02 -10.00
C LEU A 284 28.39 19.26 -8.80
N ALA A 285 29.66 18.84 -8.91
CA ALA A 285 30.66 19.08 -7.87
C ALA A 285 30.85 20.57 -7.61
N SER A 286 30.89 21.39 -8.66
CA SER A 286 30.99 22.85 -8.55
C SER A 286 29.76 23.51 -7.92
N LEU A 287 28.57 22.91 -8.11
CA LEU A 287 27.31 23.40 -7.55
C LEU A 287 27.12 23.01 -6.08
N LEU A 288 27.44 21.76 -5.72
CA LEU A 288 27.22 21.25 -4.37
C LEU A 288 28.32 21.63 -3.38
N GLY A 289 29.56 21.82 -3.87
CA GLY A 289 30.73 22.09 -3.04
C GLY A 289 30.92 21.03 -1.95
N GLU A 290 31.42 21.45 -0.78
CA GLU A 290 31.56 20.57 0.39
C GLU A 290 30.23 20.26 1.10
N GLY A 291 29.17 21.02 0.79
CA GLY A 291 27.87 20.88 1.41
C GLY A 291 26.92 22.01 1.00
N THR A 292 25.83 21.66 0.33
CA THR A 292 24.75 22.59 -0.01
C THR A 292 23.51 22.25 0.77
N GLU A 293 23.02 23.23 1.53
CA GLU A 293 21.76 23.13 2.24
C GLU A 293 20.61 23.48 1.31
N ILE A 294 19.61 22.60 1.27
CA ILE A 294 18.39 22.74 0.51
C ILE A 294 17.20 22.62 1.46
N GLY A 295 16.41 23.68 1.52
CA GLY A 295 15.08 23.69 2.12
C GLY A 295 14.03 23.48 1.03
N LEU A 296 13.26 22.40 1.14
CA LEU A 296 12.08 22.16 0.33
C LEU A 296 10.85 22.24 1.22
N ARG A 297 9.80 22.89 0.73
CA ARG A 297 8.49 22.89 1.36
C ARG A 297 7.49 22.25 0.43
N LEU A 298 6.91 21.15 0.87
CA LEU A 298 5.75 20.56 0.24
C LEU A 298 4.52 21.18 0.88
N ALA A 299 3.75 21.91 0.09
CA ALA A 299 2.50 22.53 0.52
C ALA A 299 1.39 22.12 -0.43
N ARG A 300 0.19 21.95 0.10
CA ARG A 300 -1.01 21.84 -0.73
C ARG A 300 -1.48 23.24 -1.14
N GLU A 301 -1.57 23.51 -2.43
CA GLU A 301 -2.10 24.75 -3.00
C GLU A 301 -3.30 24.40 -3.89
N GLY A 302 -4.52 24.62 -3.38
CA GLY A 302 -5.73 24.07 -4.00
C GLY A 302 -5.78 22.54 -3.89
N GLU A 303 -5.94 21.86 -5.02
CA GLU A 303 -5.92 20.39 -5.13
C GLU A 303 -4.50 19.83 -5.33
N ASP A 304 -3.55 20.67 -5.75
CA ASP A 304 -2.20 20.26 -6.10
C ASP A 304 -1.25 20.25 -4.89
N LEU A 305 -0.33 19.28 -4.90
CA LEU A 305 0.84 19.27 -4.02
C LEU A 305 1.99 19.98 -4.73
N VAL A 306 2.32 21.18 -4.26
CA VAL A 306 3.41 21.99 -4.81
C VAL A 306 4.65 21.80 -3.95
N LEU A 307 5.74 21.38 -4.59
CA LEU A 307 7.07 21.34 -3.98
C LEU A 307 7.78 22.67 -4.29
N VAL A 308 7.95 23.50 -3.27
CA VAL A 308 8.61 24.80 -3.35
C VAL A 308 10.01 24.70 -2.79
N LEU A 309 10.99 25.25 -3.50
CA LEU A 309 12.34 25.47 -2.97
C LEU A 309 12.32 26.70 -2.07
N ASP A 310 12.38 26.50 -0.76
CA ASP A 310 12.35 27.58 0.24
C ASP A 310 13.72 28.25 0.36
N ALA A 311 14.81 27.48 0.30
CA ALA A 311 16.16 27.99 0.40
C ALA A 311 17.16 27.03 -0.28
N ALA A 312 18.16 27.60 -0.94
CA ALA A 312 19.36 26.87 -1.36
C ALA A 312 20.57 27.74 -1.01
N GLY A 313 21.52 27.18 -0.26
CA GLY A 313 22.72 27.89 0.15
C GLY A 313 23.90 26.94 0.33
N THR A 314 25.07 27.34 -0.17
CA THR A 314 26.33 26.65 0.15
C THR A 314 26.69 26.96 1.59
N GLY A 315 26.89 25.94 2.43
CA GLY A 315 27.26 26.13 3.83
C GLY A 315 28.59 26.88 3.93
N GLN A 316 28.54 28.19 4.16
CA GLN A 316 29.71 28.95 4.58
C GLN A 316 29.93 28.62 6.06
N GLY A 317 30.97 27.82 6.33
CA GLY A 317 31.43 27.58 7.70
C GLY A 317 31.60 28.90 8.45
N GLY A 318 30.76 29.11 9.46
CA GLY A 318 30.94 30.19 10.41
C GLY A 318 32.23 29.96 11.19
N GLY A 319 33.21 30.84 10.95
CA GLY A 319 34.37 31.03 11.83
C GLY A 319 34.01 31.77 13.10
#